data_AF-A0A0C2GF36-F1
#
_entry.id   AF-A0A0C2GF36-F1
#
_cell.length_a   1.000
_cell.length_b   1.000
_cell.length_c   1.000
_cell.angle_alpha   90.00
_cell.angle_beta   90.00
_cell.angle_gamma   90.00
#
_symmetry.space_group_name_H-M   'P 1'
#
loop_
_entity.id
_entity.type
_entity.pdbx_description
1 polymer ?
#
loop_
_entity_poly.entity_id
_entity_poly.type
_entity_poly.pdbx_seq_one_letter_code
_entity_poly.pdbx_strand_id
1 'polypeptide(L)' 'MLISGGHALIVLVCGASDFTIFGESTSGSPGECLDKIARELQISEMREFLDVHPGAAVEQLASR' A
#
# COMPACT_ATOMS: atom_id res chain seq x y z
N MET A 1 -13.36 3.01 1.26
CA MET A 1 -12.16 2.29 1.76
C MET A 1 -10.95 3.16 1.43
N LEU A 2 -10.10 3.45 2.41
CA LEU A 2 -8.88 4.23 2.21
C LEU A 2 -7.69 3.30 2.42
N ILE A 3 -6.97 3.03 1.32
CA ILE A 3 -5.71 2.28 1.31
C ILE A 3 -4.65 3.18 0.70
N SER A 4 -3.52 3.34 1.38
CA SER A 4 -2.40 4.16 0.93
C SER A 4 -1.08 3.70 1.56
N GLY A 5 0.01 4.42 1.33
CA GLY A 5 1.29 4.24 2.03
C GLY A 5 1.21 4.44 3.55
N GLY A 6 0.23 5.18 4.06
CA GLY A 6 0.10 5.46 5.50
C GLY A 6 -1.20 4.99 6.15
N HIS A 7 -2.17 4.52 5.37
CA HIS A 7 -3.52 4.23 5.88
C HIS A 7 -4.06 2.92 5.33
N ALA A 8 -4.78 2.19 6.18
CA ALA A 8 -5.67 1.12 5.76
C ALA A 8 -6.92 1.15 6.65
N LEU A 9 -8.03 1.59 6.09
CA LEU A 9 -9.29 1.74 6.82
C LEU A 9 -10.54 1.57 5.95
N ILE A 10 -11.57 1.03 6.60
CA ILE A 10 -12.92 0.89 6.08
C ILE A 10 -13.79 1.90 6.82
N VAL A 11 -14.41 2.82 6.08
CA VAL A 11 -15.17 3.95 6.63
C VAL A 11 -16.48 4.09 5.87
N LEU A 12 -17.55 4.36 6.61
CA LEU A 12 -18.80 4.87 6.08
C LEU A 12 -18.86 6.37 6.27
N VAL A 13 -19.09 7.10 5.19
CA VAL A 13 -19.20 8.56 5.19
C VAL A 13 -20.67 8.92 5.01
N CYS A 14 -21.25 9.58 6.01
CA CYS A 14 -22.62 10.07 6.02
C CYS A 14 -22.69 11.59 5.77
N GLY A 15 -21.57 12.31 5.91
CA GLY A 15 -21.44 13.74 5.62
C GLY A 15 -19.99 14.23 5.73
N ALA A 16 -19.75 15.50 5.42
CA ALA A 16 -18.41 16.09 5.43
C ALA A 16 -17.70 16.01 6.80
N SER A 17 -18.47 15.95 7.88
CA SER A 17 -17.97 15.79 9.25
C SER A 17 -18.63 14.61 9.98
N ASP A 18 -19.33 13.74 9.24
CA ASP A 18 -20.02 12.57 9.80
C ASP A 18 -19.52 11.32 9.09
N PHE A 19 -18.65 10.58 9.77
CA PHE A 19 -18.08 9.35 9.27
C PHE A 19 -17.79 8.37 10.42
N THR A 20 -17.99 7.09 10.13
CA THR A 20 -17.77 5.99 11.07
C THR A 20 -16.69 5.06 10.52
N ILE A 21 -15.64 4.86 11.31
CA ILE A 21 -14.61 3.85 11.01
C ILE A 21 -15.13 2.49 11.45
N PHE A 22 -15.22 1.56 10.50
CA PHE A 22 -15.61 0.18 10.74
C PHE A 22 -14.42 -0.76 10.98
N GLY A 23 -13.24 -0.37 10.50
CA GLY A 23 -12.01 -1.13 10.75
C GLY A 23 -10.80 -0.37 10.24
N GLU A 24 -9.68 -0.58 10.91
CA GLU A 24 -8.37 -0.04 10.54
C GLU A 24 -7.28 -1.09 10.78
N SER A 25 -6.14 -0.95 10.09
CA SER A 25 -5.00 -1.83 10.31
C SER A 25 -4.35 -1.58 11.67
N THR A 26 -4.01 -2.65 12.39
CA THR A 26 -3.34 -2.58 13.70
C THR A 26 -1.82 -2.57 13.61
N SER A 27 -1.25 -2.87 12.45
CA SER A 27 0.18 -3.27 12.34
C SER A 27 0.93 -2.60 11.18
N GLY A 28 0.28 -1.70 10.43
CA GLY A 28 0.87 -0.99 9.30
C GLY A 28 -0.02 -0.98 8.05
N SER A 29 0.24 -0.05 7.15
CA SER A 29 -0.55 0.06 5.92
C SER A 29 -0.10 -0.97 4.86
N PRO A 30 -0.95 -1.32 3.89
CA PRO A 30 -0.55 -2.13 2.75
C PRO A 30 0.59 -1.51 1.94
N GLY A 31 0.58 -0.19 1.74
CA GLY A 31 1.66 0.48 1.01
C GLY A 31 2.99 0.38 1.75
N GLU A 32 3.01 0.59 3.07
CA GLU A 32 4.22 0.41 3.88
C GLU A 32 4.72 -1.04 3.83
N CYS A 33 3.80 -2.01 3.90
CA CYS A 33 4.13 -3.43 3.79
C CYS A 33 4.77 -3.75 2.45
N LEU A 34 4.16 -3.30 1.34
CA LEU A 34 4.69 -3.50 -0.01
C LEU A 34 6.06 -2.82 -0.21
N ASP A 35 6.25 -1.61 0.32
CA ASP A 35 7.53 -0.92 0.24
C ASP A 35 8.63 -1.63 1.04
N LYS A 36 8.29 -2.24 2.18
CA LYS A 36 9.23 -3.10 2.94
C LYS A 36 9.60 -4.36 2.16
N ILE A 37 8.63 -5.01 1.54
CA ILE A 37 8.86 -6.19 0.69
C ILE A 37 9.76 -5.82 -0.49
N ALA A 38 9.46 -4.72 -1.18
CA ALA A 38 10.24 -4.26 -2.33
C ALA A 38 11.72 -4.00 -1.97
N ARG A 39 11.95 -3.44 -0.77
CA ARG A 39 13.30 -3.20 -0.23
C ARG A 39 14.03 -4.51 0.09
N GLU A 40 13.35 -5.44 0.74
CA GLU A 40 13.92 -6.76 1.08
C GLU A 40 14.29 -7.55 -0.17
N LEU A 41 13.47 -7.45 -1.21
CA LEU A 41 13.71 -8.09 -2.52
C LEU A 41 14.70 -7.31 -3.40
N GLN A 42 15.23 -6.19 -2.94
CA GLN A 42 16.16 -5.33 -3.70
C GLN A 42 15.63 -4.93 -5.09
N ILE A 43 14.32 -4.67 -5.19
CA ILE A 43 13.66 -4.35 -6.47
C ILE A 43 14.26 -3.12 -7.14
N SER A 44 14.77 -2.15 -6.37
CA SER A 44 15.47 -0.97 -6.90
C SER A 44 16.72 -1.29 -7.72
N GLU A 45 17.33 -2.46 -7.53
CA GLU A 45 18.51 -2.90 -8.27
C GLU A 45 18.14 -3.60 -9.59
N MET A 46 16.87 -3.94 -9.78
CA MET A 46 16.39 -4.60 -10.99
C MET A 46 16.15 -3.55 -12.08
N ARG A 47 16.87 -3.67 -13.19
CA ARG A 47 16.78 -2.74 -14.34
C ARG A 47 15.36 -2.54 -14.86
N GLU A 48 14.53 -3.56 -14.77
CA GLU A 48 13.13 -3.52 -15.24
C GLU A 48 12.19 -2.67 -14.38
N PHE A 49 12.60 -2.28 -13.16
CA PHE A 49 11.77 -1.53 -12.21
C PHE A 49 12.34 -0.17 -11.79
N LEU A 50 13.39 0.33 -12.45
CA LEU A 50 14.10 1.57 -12.04
C LEU A 50 13.20 2.82 -11.96
N ASP A 51 12.24 2.93 -12.87
CA ASP A 51 11.30 4.07 -12.93
C ASP A 51 9.89 3.70 -12.43
N VAL A 52 9.76 2.58 -11.72
CA VAL A 52 8.48 2.06 -11.22
C VAL A 52 8.42 2.25 -9.71
N HIS A 53 7.27 2.70 -9.20
CA HIS A 53 7.08 2.79 -7.76
C HIS A 53 7.27 1.41 -7.10
N PRO A 54 8.00 1.27 -5.98
CA PRO A 54 8.33 -0.02 -5.36
C PRO A 54 7.12 -0.95 -5.16
N GLY A 55 6.03 -0.44 -4.58
CA GLY A 55 4.81 -1.24 -4.43
C GLY A 55 4.19 -1.73 -5.76
N ALA A 56 4.24 -0.94 -6.83
CA ALA A 56 3.75 -1.34 -8.15
C ALA A 56 4.70 -2.37 -8.81
N ALA A 57 6.00 -2.25 -8.58
CA ALA A 57 6.97 -3.23 -9.04
C ALA A 57 6.78 -4.60 -8.35
N VAL A 58 6.43 -4.62 -7.05
CA VAL A 58 6.05 -5.86 -6.35
C VAL A 58 4.81 -6.50 -7.00
N GLU A 59 3.79 -5.71 -7.33
CA GLU A 59 2.59 -6.20 -8.01
C GLU A 59 2.90 -6.82 -9.39
N GLN A 60 3.71 -6.13 -10.19
CA GLN A 60 4.14 -6.64 -11.50
C GLN A 60 4.97 -7.92 -11.39
N LEU A 61 5.87 -7.99 -10.40
CA LEU A 61 6.68 -9.18 -10.15
C LEU A 61 5.82 -10.38 -9.73
N ALA A 62 4.81 -10.16 -8.89
CA ALA A 62 3.89 -11.20 -8.42
C ALA A 62 2.90 -11.69 -9.49
N SER A 63 2.70 -10.92 -10.56
CA SER A 63 1.78 -11.25 -11.67
C SER A 63 2.42 -12.16 -12.74
N ARG A 64 3.62 -12.67 -12.49
CA ARG A 64 4.37 -13.59 -13.37
C ARG A 64 4.16 -15.03 -12.95
#